data_AF-K6TZR2-F1
#
_entry.id   AF-K6TZR2-F1
#
_cell.length_a   1.000
_cell.length_b   1.000
_cell.length_c   1.000
_cell.angle_alpha   90.00
_cell.angle_beta   90.00
_cell.angle_gamma   90.00
#
_symmetry.space_group_name_H-M   'P 1'
#
loop_
_entity.id
_entity.type
_entity.pdbx_description
1 polymer ?
#
loop_
_entity_poly.entity_id
_entity_poly.type
_entity_poly.pdbx_seq_one_letter_code
_entity_poly.pdbx_strand_id
1 'polypeptide(L)'
;MKILEKTGISGKLKNLNAGPEKEVWPKRLAITLFFWGIINLIFTSPFGGGILILFAVLIYASRNSMAIYAFGVVWLIIALIQLITGVTYAQYTGSSRVNSDGYMLIIVSIINFFFAGYSIYKNRIVNEGEKQKEALV
;
A
#
# COMPACT_ATOMS: atom_id res chain seq x y z
N MET A 1 -37.61 29.23 -14.29
CA MET A 1 -36.63 28.97 -13.21
C MET A 1 -35.73 27.83 -13.67
N LYS A 2 -34.59 28.14 -14.30
CA LYS A 2 -33.60 27.15 -14.79
C LYS A 2 -32.55 26.97 -13.69
N ILE A 3 -32.61 25.85 -12.98
CA ILE A 3 -31.54 25.45 -12.06
C ILE A 3 -30.48 24.76 -12.91
N LEU A 4 -29.36 25.46 -13.05
CA LEU A 4 -28.19 25.08 -13.80
C LEU A 4 -27.60 23.74 -13.33
N GLU A 5 -27.40 22.86 -14.30
CA GLU A 5 -26.39 21.81 -14.33
C GLU A 5 -25.07 22.32 -13.74
N LYS A 6 -24.85 22.02 -12.47
CA LYS A 6 -23.52 22.08 -11.86
C LYS A 6 -23.27 20.69 -11.31
N THR A 7 -22.28 20.00 -11.87
CA THR A 7 -21.49 18.87 -11.32
C THR A 7 -21.24 17.67 -12.26
N GLY A 8 -21.34 17.81 -13.59
CA GLY A 8 -20.84 16.78 -14.52
C GLY A 8 -19.33 16.83 -14.82
N ILE A 9 -18.66 17.97 -14.57
CA ILE A 9 -17.31 18.24 -15.12
C ILE A 9 -16.20 18.17 -14.06
N SER A 10 -16.54 18.27 -12.77
CA SER A 10 -15.54 18.27 -11.67
C SER A 10 -14.77 16.94 -11.55
N GLY A 11 -15.40 15.81 -11.92
CA GLY A 11 -14.75 14.49 -11.91
C GLY A 11 -13.77 14.25 -13.07
N LYS A 12 -13.92 14.95 -14.20
CA LYS A 12 -13.12 14.71 -15.42
C LYS A 12 -11.83 15.51 -15.51
N LEU A 13 -11.69 16.61 -14.77
CA LEU A 13 -10.51 17.49 -14.87
C LEU A 13 -9.39 17.17 -13.87
N LYS A 14 -9.65 16.37 -12.83
CA LYS A 14 -8.62 16.05 -11.83
C LYS A 14 -7.57 15.02 -12.31
N ASN A 15 -7.83 14.33 -13.43
CA ASN A 15 -6.98 13.25 -13.96
C ASN A 15 -6.05 13.64 -15.13
N LEU A 16 -6.05 14.91 -15.57
CA LEU A 16 -5.21 15.32 -16.71
C LEU A 16 -3.69 15.30 -16.40
N ASN A 17 -3.30 15.24 -15.13
CA ASN A 17 -1.90 15.06 -14.70
C ASN A 17 -1.47 13.59 -14.46
N ALA A 18 -2.30 12.58 -14.77
CA ALA A 18 -1.98 11.17 -14.55
C ALA A 18 -0.79 10.63 -15.39
N GLY A 19 -0.41 11.34 -16.46
CA GLY A 19 0.63 10.92 -17.42
C GLY A 19 2.01 10.72 -16.80
N PRO A 20 2.60 11.77 -16.17
CA PRO A 20 3.85 11.60 -15.43
C PRO A 20 3.68 10.74 -14.16
N GLU A 21 2.47 10.63 -13.61
CA GLU A 21 2.26 9.96 -12.33
C GLU A 21 2.36 8.42 -12.42
N LYS A 22 2.02 7.83 -13.57
CA LYS A 22 2.16 6.37 -13.80
C LYS A 22 3.61 5.90 -13.77
N GLU A 23 4.53 6.67 -14.34
CA GLU A 23 5.95 6.29 -14.28
C GLU A 23 6.59 6.58 -12.92
N VAL A 24 6.14 7.65 -12.27
CA VAL A 24 6.76 8.15 -11.03
C VAL A 24 6.28 7.37 -9.80
N TRP A 25 5.02 6.96 -9.76
CA TRP A 25 4.45 6.27 -8.60
C TRP A 25 5.12 4.92 -8.29
N PRO A 26 5.27 3.97 -9.23
CA PRO A 26 5.97 2.70 -8.98
C PRO A 26 7.41 2.91 -8.53
N LYS A 27 8.12 3.90 -9.09
CA LYS A 27 9.49 4.24 -8.68
C LYS A 27 9.54 4.73 -7.25
N ARG A 28 8.66 5.66 -6.87
CA ARG A 28 8.58 6.18 -5.49
C ARG A 28 8.24 5.06 -4.51
N LEU A 29 7.26 4.23 -4.83
CA LEU A 29 6.87 3.10 -4.00
C LEU A 29 8.05 2.13 -3.82
N ALA A 30 8.74 1.77 -4.90
CA ALA A 30 9.90 0.89 -4.84
C ALA A 30 11.04 1.47 -3.99
N ILE A 31 11.35 2.77 -4.14
CA ILE A 31 12.38 3.43 -3.32
C ILE A 31 12.00 3.39 -1.84
N THR A 32 10.74 3.71 -1.50
CA THR A 32 10.25 3.63 -0.12
C THR A 32 10.39 2.21 0.43
N LEU A 33 9.96 1.20 -0.32
CA LEU A 33 10.06 -0.20 0.08
C LEU A 33 11.51 -0.66 0.24
N PHE A 34 12.41 -0.18 -0.61
CA PHE A 34 13.83 -0.49 -0.53
C PHE A 34 14.45 0.02 0.77
N PHE A 35 14.26 1.31 1.08
CA PHE A 35 14.74 1.88 2.34
C PHE A 35 14.09 1.23 3.56
N TRP A 36 12.78 0.98 3.50
CA TRP A 36 12.08 0.30 4.58
C TRP A 36 12.56 -1.15 4.75
N GLY A 37 12.92 -1.81 3.65
CA GLY A 37 13.51 -3.13 3.62
C GLY A 37 14.87 -3.16 4.27
N ILE A 38 15.76 -2.20 3.95
CA ILE A 38 17.09 -2.07 4.59
C ILE A 38 16.95 -1.84 6.09
N ILE A 39 16.06 -0.93 6.51
CA ILE A 39 15.80 -0.67 7.93
C ILE A 39 15.34 -1.96 8.63
N ASN A 40 14.38 -2.68 8.05
CA ASN A 40 13.92 -3.94 8.62
C ASN A 40 14.99 -5.05 8.64
N LEU A 41 15.88 -5.06 7.65
CA LEU A 41 16.97 -6.02 7.57
C LEU A 41 17.99 -5.83 8.71
N ILE A 42 18.20 -4.57 9.13
CA ILE A 42 19.14 -4.22 10.21
C ILE A 42 18.48 -4.36 11.59
N PHE A 43 17.23 -3.89 11.76
CA PHE A 43 16.64 -3.69 13.08
C PHE A 43 15.59 -4.73 13.49
N THR A 44 14.98 -5.45 12.55
CA THR A 44 13.78 -6.23 12.85
C THR A 44 13.95 -7.71 12.51
N SER A 45 14.16 -8.03 11.24
CA SER A 45 14.22 -9.40 10.75
C SER A 45 14.84 -9.44 9.34
N PRO A 46 15.88 -10.25 9.12
CA PRO A 46 16.46 -10.46 7.79
C PRO A 46 15.44 -10.95 6.77
N PHE A 47 14.47 -11.78 7.19
CA PHE A 47 13.42 -12.28 6.31
C PHE A 47 12.44 -11.17 5.90
N GLY A 48 11.98 -10.36 6.86
CA GLY A 48 11.06 -9.25 6.57
C GLY A 48 11.71 -8.18 5.69
N GLY A 49 12.96 -7.82 5.97
CA GLY A 49 13.75 -6.90 5.16
C GLY A 49 14.01 -7.43 3.75
N GLY A 50 14.38 -8.71 3.63
CA GLY A 50 14.65 -9.36 2.34
C GLY A 50 13.42 -9.39 1.43
N ILE A 51 12.24 -9.72 1.97
CA ILE A 51 10.98 -9.72 1.22
C ILE A 51 10.65 -8.31 0.70
N LEU A 52 10.81 -7.28 1.54
CA LEU A 52 10.58 -5.89 1.14
C LEU A 52 11.50 -5.45 0.00
N ILE A 53 12.80 -5.78 0.09
CA ILE A 53 13.78 -5.47 -0.95
C ILE A 53 13.43 -6.22 -2.25
N LEU A 54 13.04 -7.48 -2.17
CA LEU A 54 12.62 -8.27 -3.33
C LEU A 54 11.41 -7.64 -4.04
N PHE A 55 10.39 -7.23 -3.29
CA PHE A 55 9.24 -6.52 -3.86
C PHE A 55 9.63 -5.14 -4.42
N ALA A 56 10.54 -4.42 -3.77
CA ALA A 56 11.05 -3.15 -4.27
C ALA A 56 11.70 -3.31 -5.65
N VAL A 57 12.57 -4.32 -5.80
CA VAL A 57 13.23 -4.64 -7.08
C VAL A 57 12.19 -5.06 -8.13
N LEU A 58 11.25 -5.94 -7.79
CA LEU A 58 10.18 -6.38 -8.70
C LEU A 58 9.32 -5.22 -9.20
N ILE A 59 8.91 -4.31 -8.31
CA ILE A 59 8.10 -3.15 -8.69
C ILE A 59 8.93 -2.16 -9.53
N TYR A 60 10.19 -1.93 -9.16
CA TYR A 60 11.07 -1.01 -9.89
C TYR A 60 11.37 -1.50 -11.32
N ALA A 61 11.68 -2.80 -11.44
CA ALA A 61 12.06 -3.42 -12.71
C ALA A 61 10.84 -3.65 -13.61
N SER A 62 9.74 -4.19 -13.07
CA SER A 62 8.56 -4.46 -13.89
C SER A 62 7.79 -3.20 -14.28
N ARG A 63 7.82 -2.17 -13.43
CA ARG A 63 6.91 -1.00 -13.48
C ARG A 63 5.46 -1.40 -13.73
N ASN A 64 5.09 -2.62 -13.32
CA ASN A 64 3.83 -3.23 -13.65
C ASN A 64 2.86 -3.06 -12.48
N SER A 65 1.68 -2.53 -12.79
CA SER A 65 0.56 -2.41 -11.85
C SER A 65 0.23 -3.74 -11.17
N MET A 66 0.42 -4.87 -11.85
CA MET A 66 0.17 -6.21 -11.31
C MET A 66 1.14 -6.57 -10.17
N ALA A 67 2.41 -6.16 -10.25
CA ALA A 67 3.39 -6.37 -9.18
C ALA A 67 3.02 -5.56 -7.93
N ILE A 68 2.51 -4.34 -8.11
CA ILE A 68 2.03 -3.49 -7.01
C ILE A 68 0.78 -4.10 -6.35
N TYR A 69 -0.16 -4.64 -7.14
CA TYR A 69 -1.31 -5.36 -6.59
C TYR A 69 -0.89 -6.62 -5.83
N ALA A 70 0.02 -7.42 -6.39
CA ALA A 70 0.54 -8.62 -5.72
C ALA A 70 1.19 -8.25 -4.37
N PHE A 71 2.03 -7.21 -4.34
CA PHE A 71 2.58 -6.67 -3.12
C PHE A 71 1.48 -6.27 -2.12
N GLY A 72 0.51 -5.48 -2.55
CA GLY A 72 -0.57 -5.02 -1.68
C GLY A 72 -1.40 -6.17 -1.08
N VAL A 73 -1.72 -7.20 -1.87
CA VAL A 73 -2.45 -8.38 -1.39
C VAL A 73 -1.62 -9.18 -0.38
N VAL A 74 -0.35 -9.44 -0.68
CA VAL A 74 0.54 -10.15 0.25
C VAL A 74 0.67 -9.36 1.57
N TRP A 75 0.79 -8.03 1.49
CA TRP A 75 0.90 -7.17 2.67
C TRP A 75 -0.39 -7.15 3.50
N LEU A 76 -1.57 -7.18 2.86
CA LEU A 76 -2.85 -7.31 3.55
C LEU A 76 -2.97 -8.64 4.31
N ILE A 77 -2.52 -9.74 3.71
CA ILE A 77 -2.53 -11.06 4.38
C ILE A 77 -1.63 -11.03 5.62
N ILE A 78 -0.43 -10.47 5.50
CA ILE A 78 0.49 -10.31 6.63
C ILE A 78 -0.14 -9.45 7.74
N ALA A 79 -0.77 -8.34 7.38
CA ALA A 79 -1.47 -7.47 8.33
C ALA A 79 -2.60 -8.24 9.05
N LEU A 80 -3.39 -9.03 8.32
CA LEU A 80 -4.45 -9.84 8.92
C LEU A 80 -3.91 -10.87 9.91
N ILE A 81 -2.82 -11.56 9.57
CA ILE A 81 -2.15 -12.52 10.47
C ILE A 81 -1.68 -11.81 11.74
N GLN A 82 -1.05 -10.63 11.61
CA GLN A 82 -0.60 -9.82 12.74
C GLN A 82 -1.78 -9.38 13.62
N LEU A 83 -2.91 -9.01 13.02
CA LEU A 83 -4.12 -8.63 13.75
C LEU A 83 -4.64 -9.79 14.59
N ILE A 84 -4.84 -10.96 13.97
CA ILE A 84 -5.36 -12.15 14.64
C ILE A 84 -4.41 -12.55 15.78
N THR A 85 -3.11 -12.63 15.50
CA THR A 85 -2.09 -12.97 16.50
C THR A 85 -2.08 -11.97 17.66
N GLY A 86 -2.13 -10.66 17.35
CA GLY A 86 -2.14 -9.60 18.34
C GLY A 86 -3.39 -9.63 19.23
N VAL A 87 -4.57 -9.88 18.65
CA VAL A 87 -5.82 -10.07 19.39
C VAL A 87 -5.75 -11.31 20.27
N THR A 88 -5.23 -12.43 19.75
CA THR A 88 -5.07 -13.66 20.55
C THR A 88 -4.17 -13.41 21.75
N TYR A 89 -3.02 -12.76 21.58
CA TYR A 89 -2.13 -12.41 22.70
C TYR A 89 -2.76 -11.43 23.68
N ALA A 90 -3.44 -10.39 23.20
CA ALA A 90 -4.11 -9.43 24.09
C ALA A 90 -5.25 -10.07 24.91
N GLN A 91 -5.85 -11.17 24.44
CA GLN A 91 -6.99 -11.82 25.10
C GLN A 91 -6.59 -13.03 25.96
N TYR A 92 -5.61 -13.83 25.54
CA TYR A 92 -5.35 -15.15 26.14
C TYR A 92 -4.20 -15.20 27.14
N THR A 93 -3.36 -14.18 27.25
CA THR A 93 -2.18 -14.24 28.12
C THR A 93 -2.27 -13.28 29.30
N GLY A 94 -2.46 -13.82 30.50
CA GLY A 94 -2.60 -13.06 31.74
C GLY A 94 -1.33 -12.33 32.25
N SER A 95 -0.28 -12.19 31.42
CA SER A 95 0.92 -11.43 31.78
C SER A 95 0.92 -10.06 31.10
N SER A 96 1.30 -9.03 31.85
CA SER A 96 1.34 -7.64 31.38
C SER A 96 2.27 -7.40 30.19
N ARG A 97 3.37 -8.16 30.06
CA ARG A 97 4.29 -8.08 28.90
C ARG A 97 3.70 -8.66 27.62
N VAL A 98 3.02 -9.79 27.71
CA VAL A 98 2.43 -10.41 26.50
C VAL A 98 1.22 -9.61 26.01
N ASN A 99 0.50 -8.97 26.93
CA ASN A 99 -0.55 -8.01 26.56
C ASN A 99 0.02 -6.79 25.81
N SER A 100 1.14 -6.21 26.26
CA SER A 100 1.76 -5.07 25.54
C SER A 100 2.22 -5.45 24.14
N ASP A 101 2.78 -6.64 23.96
CA ASP A 101 3.21 -7.14 22.65
C ASP A 101 2.01 -7.41 21.73
N GLY A 102 0.91 -7.94 22.28
CA GLY A 102 -0.35 -8.12 21.57
C GLY A 102 -0.93 -6.80 21.04
N TYR A 103 -0.99 -5.75 21.88
CA TYR A 103 -1.43 -4.42 21.45
C TYR A 103 -0.48 -3.80 20.40
N MET A 104 0.83 -3.99 20.55
CA MET A 104 1.80 -3.52 19.56
C MET A 104 1.57 -4.17 18.19
N LEU A 105 1.34 -5.49 18.15
CA LEU A 105 1.01 -6.21 16.92
C LEU A 105 -0.29 -5.70 16.27
N ILE A 106 -1.32 -5.39 17.06
CA ILE A 106 -2.57 -4.81 16.56
C ILE A 106 -2.32 -3.45 15.90
N ILE A 107 -1.55 -2.57 16.55
CA ILE A 107 -1.23 -1.24 16.01
C ILE A 107 -0.43 -1.36 14.71
N VAL A 108 0.60 -2.20 14.70
CA VAL A 108 1.44 -2.46 13.51
C VAL A 108 0.59 -3.02 12.36
N SER A 109 -0.34 -3.93 12.67
CA SER A 109 -1.30 -4.45 11.68
C SER A 109 -2.14 -3.33 11.06
N ILE A 110 -2.70 -2.44 11.87
CA ILE A 110 -3.52 -1.32 11.37
C ILE A 110 -2.70 -0.44 10.42
N ILE A 111 -1.46 -0.11 10.78
CA ILE A 111 -0.55 0.64 9.91
C ILE A 111 -0.31 -0.11 8.59
N ASN A 112 -0.08 -1.42 8.65
CA ASN A 112 0.12 -2.25 7.46
C ASN A 112 -1.13 -2.32 6.57
N PHE A 113 -2.33 -2.39 7.14
CA PHE A 113 -3.60 -2.29 6.40
C PHE A 113 -3.71 -0.95 5.66
N PHE A 114 -3.42 0.16 6.34
CA PHE A 114 -3.44 1.48 5.71
C PHE A 114 -2.41 1.58 4.58
N PHE A 115 -1.20 1.10 4.80
CA PHE A 115 -0.14 1.15 3.80
C PHE A 115 -0.48 0.30 2.56
N ALA A 116 -0.96 -0.92 2.75
CA ALA A 116 -1.35 -1.81 1.67
C ALA A 116 -2.57 -1.26 0.90
N GLY A 117 -3.61 -0.84 1.63
CA GLY A 117 -4.81 -0.24 1.07
C GLY A 117 -4.51 1.03 0.28
N TYR A 118 -3.65 1.92 0.81
CA TYR A 118 -3.21 3.11 0.12
C TYR A 118 -2.44 2.78 -1.17
N SER A 119 -1.54 1.80 -1.13
CA SER A 119 -0.75 1.38 -2.29
C SER A 119 -1.64 0.86 -3.42
N ILE A 120 -2.63 0.03 -3.10
CA ILE A 120 -3.62 -0.50 -4.05
C ILE A 120 -4.51 0.63 -4.60
N TYR A 121 -5.03 1.48 -3.72
CA TYR A 121 -5.92 2.58 -4.09
C TYR A 121 -5.23 3.59 -5.02
N LYS A 122 -4.01 4.01 -4.67
CA LYS A 122 -3.25 4.96 -5.48
C LYS A 122 -2.90 4.37 -6.85
N ASN A 123 -2.50 3.10 -6.88
CA ASN A 123 -2.24 2.39 -8.14
C ASN A 123 -3.49 2.31 -9.03
N ARG A 124 -4.68 2.10 -8.45
CA ARG A 124 -5.95 2.10 -9.19
C ARG A 124 -6.23 3.45 -9.84
N ILE A 125 -6.12 4.56 -9.10
CA ILE A 125 -6.36 5.91 -9.65
C ILE A 125 -5.42 6.21 -10.82
N VAL A 126 -4.14 5.87 -10.65
CA VAL A 126 -3.10 6.09 -11.67
C VAL A 126 -3.44 5.33 -12.96
N ASN A 127 -3.88 4.06 -12.85
CA ASN A 127 -4.28 3.26 -14.00
C ASN A 127 -5.60 3.75 -14.65
N GLU A 128 -6.59 4.17 -13.86
CA GLU A 128 -7.86 4.69 -14.38
C GLU A 128 -7.68 6.03 -15.12
N GLY A 129 -6.80 6.91 -14.61
CA GLY A 129 -6.46 8.18 -15.26
C GLY A 129 -5.80 8.01 -16.63
N GLU A 130 -5.02 6.96 -16.82
CA GLU A 130 -4.41 6.64 -18.11
C GLU A 130 -5.42 6.08 -19.11
N LYS A 131 -6.27 5.12 -18.70
CA LYS A 131 -7.34 4.60 -19.58
C LYS A 131 -8.25 5.71 -20.11
N GLN A 132 -8.52 6.72 -19.29
CA GLN A 132 -9.29 7.90 -19.71
C GLN A 132 -8.54 8.77 -20.73
N LYS A 133 -7.21 8.86 -20.65
CA LYS A 133 -6.39 9.57 -21.65
C LYS A 133 -6.35 8.82 -22.98
N GLU A 134 -6.14 7.51 -22.95
CA GLU A 134 -6.16 6.66 -24.15
C GLU A 134 -7.51 6.72 -24.86
N ALA A 135 -8.62 6.81 -24.12
CA ALA A 135 -9.96 6.94 -24.70
C ALA A 135 -10.28 8.34 -25.29
N LEU A 136 -9.43 9.34 -25.07
CA LEU A 136 -9.60 10.71 -25.56
C LEU A 136 -8.72 11.04 -26.77
N VAL A 137 -7.77 10.17 -27.12
CA VAL A 137 -6.88 10.27 -28.30
C VAL A 137 -7.44 9.40 -29.42
#